data_AF-A0A821ZX47-F1
#
_entry.id   AF-A0A821ZX47-F1
#
_cell.length_a   1.000
_cell.length_b   1.000
_cell.length_c   1.000
_cell.angle_alpha   90.00
_cell.angle_beta   90.00
_cell.angle_gamma   90.00
#
_symmetry.space_group_name_H-M   'P 1'
#
loop_
_entity.id
_entity.type
_entity.pdbx_description
1 polymer ?
#
loop_
_entity_poly.entity_id
_entity_poly.type
_entity_poly.pdbx_seq_one_letter_code
_entity_poly.pdbx_strand_id
1 'polypeptide(L)'
;MTNNLIDYVEIRNIKYEELEQFWNIQQEYLDKWTFTYLENQFNKYSSLFVAAFINNIMCGIIYGCEYDEKTITLQGIAVLYKYWRHGIGSKLLQYFETKVNKTKITV
;
A
#
# COMPACT_ATOMS: atom_id res chain seq x y z
N MET A 1 6.07 8.10 30.63
CA MET A 1 5.02 7.10 30.30
C MET A 1 4.92 7.05 28.78
N THR A 2 5.59 6.09 28.15
CA THR A 2 5.53 5.89 26.70
C THR A 2 4.30 5.03 26.39
N ASN A 3 3.23 5.66 25.92
CA ASN A 3 2.06 4.95 25.41
C ASN A 3 2.48 4.15 24.17
N ASN A 4 2.66 2.84 24.33
CA ASN A 4 2.67 1.89 23.22
C ASN A 4 1.25 1.86 22.66
N LEU A 5 1.00 2.68 21.64
CA LEU A 5 -0.32 2.83 20.99
C LEU A 5 -0.41 2.07 19.65
N ILE A 6 0.54 1.14 19.40
CA ILE A 6 0.56 0.33 18.17
C ILE A 6 0.59 -1.15 18.57
N ASP A 7 -0.49 -1.60 19.19
CA ASP A 7 -0.59 -3.01 19.61
C ASP A 7 -0.90 -3.95 18.43
N TYR A 8 -1.47 -3.43 17.33
CA TYR A 8 -1.76 -4.21 16.14
C TYR A 8 -1.73 -3.37 14.86
N VAL A 9 -1.02 -3.87 13.84
CA VAL A 9 -1.01 -3.30 12.48
C VAL A 9 -1.58 -4.35 11.55
N GLU A 10 -2.72 -4.05 10.94
CA GLU A 10 -3.31 -4.88 9.88
C GLU A 10 -2.68 -4.49 8.54
N ILE A 11 -2.18 -5.46 7.77
CA ILE A 11 -1.70 -5.24 6.40
C ILE A 11 -2.59 -6.03 5.45
N ARG A 12 -3.22 -5.35 4.50
CA ARG A 12 -4.09 -6.00 3.51
C ARG A 12 -4.22 -5.18 2.23
N ASN A 13 -4.78 -5.81 1.21
CA ASN A 13 -5.25 -5.10 0.02
C ASN A 13 -6.34 -4.08 0.42
N ILE A 14 -6.33 -2.93 -0.24
CA ILE A 14 -7.40 -1.94 -0.07
C ILE A 14 -8.64 -2.37 -0.84
N LYS A 15 -9.79 -1.87 -0.39
CA LYS A 15 -11.05 -1.92 -1.12
C LYS A 15 -11.25 -0.62 -1.90
N TYR A 16 -12.18 -0.65 -2.86
CA TYR A 16 -12.48 0.53 -3.67
C TYR A 16 -12.96 1.71 -2.82
N GLU A 17 -13.73 1.47 -1.76
CA GLU A 17 -14.23 2.54 -0.87
C GLU A 17 -13.11 3.22 -0.06
N GLU A 18 -11.92 2.64 -0.03
CA GLU A 18 -10.75 3.15 0.70
C GLU A 18 -9.79 3.93 -0.22
N LEU A 19 -10.09 3.99 -1.52
CA LEU A 19 -9.21 4.53 -2.54
C LEU A 19 -8.97 6.03 -2.38
N GLU A 20 -9.96 6.78 -1.89
CA GLU A 20 -9.80 8.21 -1.61
C GLU A 20 -8.82 8.45 -0.46
N GLN A 21 -8.87 7.65 0.61
CA GLN A 21 -7.90 7.74 1.71
C GLN A 21 -6.50 7.39 1.24
N PHE A 22 -6.38 6.35 0.40
CA PHE A 22 -5.13 5.96 -0.23
C PHE A 22 -4.54 7.11 -1.06
N TRP A 23 -5.37 7.72 -1.90
CA TRP A 23 -4.98 8.86 -2.74
C TRP A 23 -4.47 10.03 -1.91
N ASN A 24 -5.12 10.35 -0.80
CA ASN A 24 -4.70 11.44 0.08
C ASN A 24 -3.28 11.21 0.63
N ILE A 25 -2.95 10.00 1.06
CA ILE A 25 -1.60 9.65 1.51
C ILE A 25 -0.61 9.71 0.33
N GLN A 26 -1.00 9.22 -0.84
CA GLN A 26 -0.17 9.26 -2.04
C GLN A 26 0.18 10.70 -2.45
N GLN A 27 -0.80 11.62 -2.45
CA GLN A 27 -0.58 13.04 -2.76
C GLN A 27 0.33 13.73 -1.74
N GLU A 28 0.25 13.34 -0.47
CA GLU A 28 1.03 13.96 0.61
C GLU A 28 2.52 13.59 0.53
N TYR A 29 2.85 12.35 0.16
CA TYR A 29 4.21 11.81 0.29
C TYR A 29 4.89 11.39 -1.03
N LEU A 30 4.12 11.19 -2.11
CA LEU A 30 4.59 10.55 -3.34
C LEU A 30 4.19 11.39 -4.57
N ASP A 31 3.79 10.72 -5.65
CA ASP A 31 3.43 11.34 -6.91
C ASP A 31 2.08 12.06 -6.85
N LYS A 32 2.00 13.21 -7.53
CA LYS A 32 0.77 14.00 -7.64
C LYS A 32 -0.12 13.54 -8.79
N TRP A 33 -0.62 12.30 -8.71
CA TRP A 33 -1.59 11.78 -9.68
C TRP A 33 -2.96 12.41 -9.49
N THR A 34 -3.74 12.52 -10.56
CA THR A 34 -5.18 12.78 -10.40
C THR A 34 -5.86 11.56 -9.80
N PHE A 35 -6.96 11.76 -9.07
CA PHE A 35 -7.75 10.66 -8.52
C PHE A 35 -8.19 9.68 -9.62
N THR A 36 -8.64 10.19 -10.78
CA THR A 36 -9.00 9.38 -11.94
C THR A 36 -7.85 8.51 -12.45
N TYR A 37 -6.61 9.01 -12.43
CA TYR A 37 -5.46 8.22 -12.85
C TYR A 37 -5.19 7.08 -11.84
N LEU A 38 -5.22 7.38 -10.54
CA LEU A 38 -5.08 6.37 -9.49
C LEU A 38 -6.17 5.30 -9.61
N GLU A 39 -7.42 5.71 -9.83
CA GLU A 39 -8.56 4.81 -10.03
C GLU A 39 -8.34 3.86 -11.20
N ASN A 40 -7.87 4.37 -12.34
CA ASN A 40 -7.54 3.52 -13.48
C ASN A 40 -6.42 2.52 -13.17
N GLN A 41 -5.39 2.93 -12.41
CA GLN A 41 -4.34 2.02 -11.96
C GLN A 41 -4.88 0.95 -11.00
N PHE A 42 -5.71 1.35 -10.03
CA PHE A 42 -6.32 0.43 -9.08
C PHE A 42 -7.21 -0.60 -9.77
N ASN A 43 -8.04 -0.17 -10.72
CA ASN A 43 -8.92 -1.08 -11.46
C ASN A 43 -8.14 -2.14 -12.25
N LYS A 44 -6.94 -1.79 -12.74
CA LYS A 44 -6.08 -2.72 -13.47
C LYS A 44 -5.24 -3.62 -12.56
N TYR A 45 -4.78 -3.09 -11.42
CA TYR A 45 -3.76 -3.72 -10.57
C TYR A 45 -4.17 -3.80 -9.09
N SER A 46 -5.46 -3.97 -8.79
CA SER A 46 -6.00 -3.90 -7.42
C SER A 46 -5.29 -4.80 -6.41
N SER A 47 -4.80 -5.97 -6.85
CA SER A 47 -4.02 -6.91 -6.05
C SER A 47 -2.66 -6.37 -5.58
N LEU A 48 -2.14 -5.33 -6.24
CA LEU A 48 -0.89 -4.64 -5.93
C LEU A 48 -1.11 -3.40 -5.07
N PHE A 49 -2.35 -3.00 -4.77
CA PHE A 49 -2.63 -1.88 -3.88
C PHE A 49 -2.88 -2.39 -2.46
N VAL A 50 -1.96 -2.06 -1.57
CA VAL A 50 -1.92 -2.57 -0.19
C VAL A 50 -1.78 -1.40 0.78
N ALA A 51 -2.44 -1.51 1.92
CA ALA A 51 -2.33 -0.52 2.97
C ALA A 51 -2.14 -1.17 4.34
N ALA A 52 -1.62 -0.35 5.25
CA ALA A 52 -1.50 -0.63 6.66
C ALA A 52 -2.60 0.11 7.42
N PHE A 53 -3.22 -0.56 8.39
CA PHE A 53 -4.25 0.00 9.25
C PHE A 53 -3.89 -0.17 10.72
N ILE A 54 -4.14 0.88 11.49
CA ILE A 54 -4.10 0.87 12.97
C ILE A 54 -5.45 1.38 13.45
N ASN A 55 -6.19 0.56 14.19
CA ASN A 55 -7.54 0.92 14.67
C ASN A 55 -8.46 1.41 13.54
N ASN A 56 -8.48 0.68 12.40
CA ASN A 56 -9.20 1.04 11.16
C ASN A 56 -8.76 2.33 10.46
N ILE A 57 -7.68 2.98 10.91
CA ILE A 57 -7.13 4.17 10.26
C ILE A 57 -6.01 3.74 9.31
N MET A 58 -6.16 4.07 8.02
CA MET A 58 -5.10 3.88 7.03
C MET A 58 -3.88 4.73 7.42
N CYS A 59 -2.75 4.07 7.66
CA CYS A 59 -1.53 4.69 8.18
C CYS A 59 -0.32 4.57 7.26
N GLY A 60 -0.40 3.72 6.24
CA GLY A 60 0.63 3.58 5.23
C GLY A 60 0.12 2.86 4.01
N ILE A 61 0.78 3.08 2.89
CA ILE A 61 0.40 2.58 1.57
C ILE A 61 1.62 1.99 0.87
N ILE A 62 1.38 0.99 0.03
CA ILE A 62 2.33 0.48 -0.95
C ILE A 62 1.58 0.08 -2.22
N TYR A 63 2.12 0.46 -3.38
CA TYR A 63 1.53 0.11 -4.67
C TYR A 63 2.56 -0.04 -5.77
N GLY A 64 2.15 -0.77 -6.79
CA GLY A 64 2.93 -0.98 -7.99
C GLY A 64 2.05 -1.34 -9.18
N CYS A 65 2.71 -1.56 -10.30
CA CYS A 65 2.08 -1.99 -11.54
C CYS A 65 2.90 -3.12 -12.18
N GLU A 66 2.28 -3.88 -13.07
CA GLU A 66 3.00 -4.81 -13.94
C GLU A 66 3.64 -4.00 -15.07
N TYR A 67 4.96 -4.10 -15.20
CA TYR A 67 5.71 -3.53 -16.33
C TYR A 67 5.66 -4.47 -17.55
N ASP A 68 5.84 -5.77 -17.29
CA ASP A 68 5.68 -6.85 -18.25
C ASP A 68 5.19 -8.12 -17.52
N GLU A 69 5.05 -9.24 -18.23
CA GLU A 69 4.56 -10.52 -17.68
C GLU A 69 5.40 -11.08 -16.51
N LYS A 70 6.64 -10.62 -16.34
CA LYS A 70 7.61 -11.14 -15.35
C LYS A 70 8.06 -10.09 -14.34
N THR A 71 7.77 -8.83 -14.59
CA THR A 71 8.30 -7.69 -13.85
C THR A 71 7.16 -6.86 -13.26
N ILE A 72 7.15 -6.79 -11.93
CA ILE A 72 6.30 -5.85 -11.18
C ILE A 72 7.19 -4.70 -10.71
N THR A 73 6.75 -3.48 -11.02
CA THR A 73 7.41 -2.25 -10.60
C THR A 73 6.73 -1.72 -9.34
N LEU A 74 7.50 -1.59 -8.27
CA LEU A 74 7.07 -0.85 -7.09
C LEU A 74 7.06 0.65 -7.43
N GLN A 75 5.87 1.27 -7.41
CA GLN A 75 5.70 2.67 -7.77
C GLN A 75 5.80 3.59 -6.56
N GLY A 76 5.32 3.16 -5.40
CA GLY A 76 5.32 4.01 -4.23
C GLY A 76 5.12 3.25 -2.93
N ILE A 77 5.76 3.75 -1.87
CA ILE A 77 5.56 3.32 -0.49
C ILE A 77 5.61 4.54 0.42
N ALA A 78 4.63 4.69 1.30
CA ALA A 78 4.58 5.79 2.25
C ALA A 78 3.94 5.36 3.56
N VAL A 79 4.33 6.02 4.65
CA VAL A 79 3.75 5.85 5.98
C VAL A 79 3.57 7.25 6.57
N LEU A 80 2.39 7.55 7.10
CA LEU A 80 2.12 8.85 7.73
C LEU A 80 3.15 9.10 8.82
N TYR A 81 3.66 10.33 8.90
CA TYR A 81 4.73 10.71 9.82
C TYR A 81 4.47 10.28 11.27
N LYS A 82 3.25 10.42 11.77
CA LYS A 82 2.86 10.00 13.14
C LYS A 82 3.04 8.50 13.43
N TYR A 83 3.14 7.66 12.41
CA TYR A 83 3.29 6.20 12.55
C TYR A 83 4.65 5.69 12.02
N TRP A 84 5.54 6.58 11.56
CA TRP A 84 6.86 6.19 11.05
C TRP A 84 7.74 5.53 12.13
N ARG A 85 8.80 4.83 11.71
CA ARG A 85 9.78 4.15 12.60
C ARG A 85 9.23 3.01 13.48
N HIS A 86 8.04 2.49 13.18
CA HIS A 86 7.45 1.32 13.86
C HIS A 86 7.45 0.05 13.00
N GLY A 87 8.30 -0.01 11.96
CA GLY A 87 8.41 -1.17 11.07
C GLY A 87 7.26 -1.36 10.07
N ILE A 88 6.31 -0.42 9.98
CA ILE A 88 5.15 -0.50 9.06
C ILE A 88 5.60 -0.61 7.60
N GLY A 89 6.57 0.21 7.18
CA GLY A 89 7.10 0.15 5.81
C GLY A 89 7.70 -1.22 5.47
N SER A 90 8.43 -1.82 6.40
CA SER A 90 8.97 -3.18 6.22
C SER A 90 7.87 -4.23 6.12
N LYS A 91 6.81 -4.14 6.93
CA LYS A 91 5.66 -5.05 6.87
C LYS A 91 4.88 -4.91 5.55
N LEU A 92 4.70 -3.68 5.07
CA LEU A 92 4.09 -3.40 3.76
C LEU A 92 4.90 -4.05 2.63
N LEU A 93 6.22 -3.86 2.64
CA LEU A 93 7.11 -4.43 1.63
C LEU A 93 7.07 -5.97 1.63
N GLN A 94 7.19 -6.60 2.80
CA GLN A 94 7.14 -8.07 2.92
C GLN A 94 5.80 -8.65 2.42
N TYR A 95 4.68 -7.99 2.74
CA TYR A 95 3.37 -8.41 2.25
C TYR A 95 3.29 -8.27 0.71
N PHE A 96 3.76 -7.16 0.17
CA PHE A 96 3.78 -6.89 -1.27
C PHE A 96 4.64 -7.92 -2.02
N GLU A 97 5.86 -8.20 -1.56
CA GLU A 97 6.75 -9.22 -2.13
C GLU A 97 6.11 -10.61 -2.14
N THR A 98 5.38 -10.96 -1.07
CA THR A 98 4.66 -12.24 -1.00
C THR A 98 3.57 -12.33 -2.08
N LYS A 99 2.92 -11.21 -2.44
CA LYS A 99 1.95 -11.18 -3.55
C LYS A 99 2.63 -11.33 -4.89
N VAL A 100 3.70 -10.58 -5.14
CA VAL A 100 4.49 -10.66 -6.37
C VAL A 100 4.99 -12.09 -6.62
N ASN A 101 5.45 -12.78 -5.58
CA ASN A 101 5.96 -14.15 -5.72
C ASN A 101 4.86 -15.20 -5.98
N LYS A 102 3.62 -14.97 -5.53
CA LYS A 102 2.49 -15.88 -5.79
C LYS A 102 1.94 -15.75 -7.20
N THR A 103 2.04 -14.57 -7.83
CA THR A 103 1.64 -14.36 -9.22
C THR A 103 2.51 -15.14 -10.22
N LYS A 104 3.65 -15.70 -9.80
CA LYS A 104 4.59 -16.47 -10.64
C LYS A 104 4.32 -17.98 -10.71
N ILE A 105 3.29 -18.51 -10.04
CA ILE A 105 2.94 -19.94 -10.10
C ILE A 105 1.60 -20.11 -10.82
N THR A 106 1.66 -20.13 -12.15
CA THR A 106 0.64 -20.77 -12.97
C THR A 106 1.31 -22.00 -13.57
N VAL A 107 0.94 -23.19 -13.10
CA VAL A 107 1.40 -24.48 -13.66
C VAL A 107 0.64 -24.74 -14.95
#